data_AF-A0A4U9VM44-F1
#
_entry.id   AF-A0A4U9VM44-F1
#
_cell.length_a   1.000
_cell.length_b   1.000
_cell.length_c   1.000
_cell.angle_alpha   90.00
_cell.angle_beta   90.00
_cell.angle_gamma   90.00
#
_symmetry.space_group_name_H-M   'P 1'
#
loop_
_entity.id
_entity.type
_entity.pdbx_description
1 polymer ?
#
loop_
_entity_poly.entity_id
_entity_poly.type
_entity_poly.pdbx_seq_one_letter_code
_entity_poly.pdbx_strand_id
1 'polypeptide(L)'
;MITLQFAIIIICLLVGTRFGGMGLGLISGIGLFLLCFIFGLEPGKPPVDVMLTILAVIGCASVLQTAGGLNVMMQYAERLLRRHPQHITLLAPFTTWTADLPVRYRPRGLHHVPNHF
;
A
#
# COMPACT_ATOMS: atom_id res chain seq x y z
N MET A 1 5.32 -31.86 10.42
CA MET A 1 4.63 -31.57 9.14
C MET A 1 4.24 -30.09 9.05
N ILE A 2 3.37 -29.58 9.93
CA ILE A 2 3.01 -28.14 9.98
C ILE A 2 4.23 -27.23 10.24
N THR A 3 5.13 -27.57 11.15
CA THR A 3 6.29 -26.71 11.49
C THR A 3 7.24 -26.48 10.30
N LEU A 4 7.37 -27.47 9.41
CA LEU A 4 8.21 -27.36 8.22
C LEU A 4 7.54 -26.48 7.15
N GLN A 5 6.23 -26.62 6.94
CA GLN A 5 5.47 -25.74 6.05
C GLN A 5 5.50 -24.29 6.56
N PHE A 6 5.34 -24.09 7.87
CA PHE A 6 5.41 -22.77 8.48
C PHE A 6 6.79 -22.14 8.34
N ALA A 7 7.87 -22.92 8.50
CA ALA A 7 9.24 -22.46 8.26
C ALA A 7 9.46 -22.04 6.79
N ILE A 8 8.95 -22.82 5.83
CA ILE A 8 9.02 -22.50 4.41
C ILE A 8 8.27 -21.19 4.10
N ILE A 9 7.07 -21.01 4.67
CA ILE A 9 6.28 -19.78 4.52
C ILE A 9 7.03 -18.58 5.10
N ILE A 10 7.60 -18.69 6.30
CA ILE A 10 8.35 -17.59 6.93
C ILE A 10 9.59 -17.22 6.11
N ILE A 11 10.35 -18.20 5.62
CA ILE A 11 11.53 -17.95 4.77
C ILE A 11 11.11 -17.25 3.48
N CYS A 12 10.04 -17.72 2.84
CA CYS A 12 9.50 -17.12 1.62
C CYS A 12 9.03 -15.67 1.86
N LEU A 13 8.35 -15.41 2.97
CA LEU A 13 7.89 -14.07 3.36
C LEU A 13 9.05 -13.11 3.64
N LEU A 14 10.08 -13.58 4.36
CA LEU A 14 11.27 -12.77 4.67
C LEU A 14 12.06 -12.41 3.41
N VAL A 15 12.16 -13.33 2.44
CA VAL A 15 12.76 -13.03 1.13
C VAL A 15 11.85 -12.08 0.33
N GLY A 16 10.53 -12.28 0.39
CA GLY A 16 9.53 -11.46 -0.31
C GLY A 16 9.51 -9.99 0.09
N THR A 17 9.56 -9.72 1.40
CA THR A 17 9.52 -8.36 1.96
C THR A 17 10.70 -7.49 1.55
N ARG A 18 11.81 -8.08 1.09
CA ARG A 18 12.97 -7.34 0.58
C ARG A 18 12.77 -6.73 -0.80
N PHE A 19 11.83 -7.22 -1.62
CA PHE A 19 11.65 -6.80 -3.02
C PHE A 19 10.50 -5.81 -3.26
N GLY A 20 9.95 -5.20 -2.19
CA GLY A 20 8.94 -4.16 -2.30
C GLY A 20 7.57 -4.64 -2.79
N GLY A 21 6.72 -3.70 -3.24
CA GLY A 21 5.29 -3.94 -3.51
C GLY A 21 5.00 -4.97 -4.60
N MET A 22 5.67 -4.91 -5.75
CA MET A 22 5.49 -5.90 -6.82
C MET A 22 6.16 -7.25 -6.50
N GLY A 23 7.31 -7.25 -5.81
CA GLY A 23 8.06 -8.47 -5.48
C GLY A 23 7.37 -9.36 -4.45
N LEU A 24 6.64 -8.76 -3.51
CA LEU A 24 5.85 -9.47 -2.50
C LEU A 24 4.80 -10.41 -3.10
N GLY A 25 4.09 -9.96 -4.14
CA GLY A 25 3.08 -10.77 -4.83
C GLY A 25 3.70 -11.96 -5.57
N LEU A 26 4.80 -11.73 -6.30
CA LEU A 26 5.46 -12.77 -7.09
C LEU A 26 6.10 -13.85 -6.21
N ILE A 27 6.82 -13.44 -5.16
CA ILE A 27 7.49 -14.37 -4.24
C ILE A 27 6.47 -15.16 -3.43
N SER A 28 5.36 -14.52 -3.01
CA SER A 28 4.26 -15.22 -2.34
C SER A 28 3.59 -16.26 -3.26
N GLY A 29 3.35 -15.94 -4.53
CA GLY A 29 2.79 -16.87 -5.51
C GLY A 29 3.67 -18.09 -5.76
N ILE A 30 4.99 -17.88 -5.90
CA ILE A 30 5.97 -18.98 -6.05
C ILE A 30 6.03 -19.84 -4.78
N GLY A 31 5.98 -19.22 -3.60
CA GLY A 31 5.89 -19.93 -2.32
C GLY A 31 4.67 -20.84 -2.25
N LEU A 32 3.47 -20.30 -2.51
CA LEU A 32 2.24 -21.09 -2.54
C LEU A 32 2.28 -22.20 -3.59
N PHE A 33 2.86 -21.94 -4.77
CA PHE A 33 3.03 -22.94 -5.83
C PHE A 33 3.89 -24.11 -5.37
N LEU A 34 5.07 -23.84 -4.77
CA LEU A 34 5.92 -24.89 -4.20
C LEU A 34 5.21 -25.66 -3.08
N LEU A 35 4.49 -24.96 -2.18
CA LEU A 35 3.76 -25.61 -1.09
C LEU A 35 2.62 -26.51 -1.61
N CYS A 36 1.84 -26.08 -2.61
CA CYS A 36 0.78 -26.92 -3.19
C CYS A 36 1.35 -28.12 -3.97
N PHE A 37 2.36 -27.92 -4.82
CA PHE A 37 2.90 -28.99 -5.67
C PHE A 37 3.78 -30.00 -4.92
N ILE A 38 4.53 -29.58 -3.90
CA ILE A 38 5.44 -30.48 -3.15
C ILE A 38 4.74 -31.12 -1.95
N PHE A 39 3.86 -30.40 -1.25
CA PHE A 39 3.17 -30.93 -0.06
C PHE A 39 1.76 -31.46 -0.34
N GLY A 40 1.24 -31.33 -1.57
CA GLY A 40 -0.07 -31.86 -1.95
C GLY A 40 -1.23 -31.22 -1.19
N LEU A 41 -1.06 -29.99 -0.69
CA LEU A 41 -2.14 -29.26 -0.03
C LEU A 41 -3.20 -28.89 -1.07
N GLU A 42 -4.45 -29.18 -0.75
CA GLU A 42 -5.57 -28.85 -1.61
C GLU A 42 -5.65 -27.32 -1.76
N PRO A 43 -5.53 -26.78 -2.98
CA PRO A 43 -5.55 -25.34 -3.19
C PRO A 43 -6.94 -24.81 -2.81
N GLY A 44 -6.97 -23.92 -1.82
CA GLY A 44 -8.20 -23.25 -1.43
C GLY A 44 -8.78 -22.42 -2.58
N LYS A 45 -10.10 -22.24 -2.59
CA LYS A 45 -10.78 -21.37 -3.56
C LYS A 45 -10.16 -19.95 -3.59
N PRO A 46 -9.66 -19.48 -4.75
CA PRO A 46 -9.07 -18.14 -4.83
C PRO A 46 -10.15 -17.07 -4.58
N PRO A 47 -9.86 -16.03 -3.77
CA PRO A 47 -10.82 -14.98 -3.45
C PRO A 47 -10.88 -13.93 -4.58
N VAL A 48 -11.48 -14.31 -5.72
CA VAL A 48 -11.54 -13.49 -6.94
C VAL A 48 -12.27 -12.16 -6.71
N ASP A 49 -13.36 -12.15 -5.92
CA ASP A 49 -14.10 -10.93 -5.57
C ASP A 49 -13.21 -9.87 -4.90
N VAL A 50 -12.32 -10.31 -4.01
CA VAL A 50 -11.40 -9.42 -3.31
C VAL A 50 -10.32 -8.90 -4.26
N MET A 51 -9.77 -9.76 -5.12
CA MET A 51 -8.79 -9.35 -6.13
C MET A 51 -9.36 -8.28 -7.08
N LEU A 52 -10.58 -8.48 -7.57
CA LEU A 52 -11.27 -7.52 -8.44
C LEU A 52 -11.57 -6.20 -7.71
N THR A 53 -11.96 -6.27 -6.44
CA THR A 53 -12.21 -5.06 -5.62
C THR A 53 -10.94 -4.23 -5.44
N ILE A 54 -9.80 -4.87 -5.16
CA ILE A 54 -8.49 -4.20 -5.05
C ILE A 54 -8.10 -3.57 -6.40
N LEU A 55 -8.23 -4.32 -7.50
CA LEU A 55 -7.92 -3.80 -8.84
C LEU A 55 -8.81 -2.61 -9.22
N ALA A 56 -10.11 -2.67 -8.89
CA ALA A 56 -11.05 -1.59 -9.15
C ALA A 56 -10.68 -0.32 -8.35
N VAL A 57 -10.33 -0.45 -7.07
CA VAL A 57 -9.99 0.71 -6.24
C VAL A 57 -8.64 1.32 -6.64
N ILE A 58 -7.64 0.48 -6.95
CA ILE A 58 -6.33 0.95 -7.42
C ILE A 58 -6.47 1.62 -8.78
N GLY A 59 -7.28 1.06 -9.68
CA GLY A 59 -7.59 1.67 -10.98
C GLY A 59 -8.29 3.02 -10.85
N CYS A 60 -9.25 3.13 -9.94
CA CYS A 60 -9.88 4.41 -9.63
C CYS A 60 -8.85 5.43 -9.10
N ALA A 61 -8.02 5.00 -8.14
CA ALA A 61 -6.97 5.85 -7.59
C ALA A 61 -5.97 6.31 -8.65
N SER A 62 -5.51 5.42 -9.55
CA SER A 62 -4.57 5.76 -10.61
C SER A 62 -5.17 6.74 -11.61
N VAL A 63 -6.43 6.55 -12.01
CA VAL A 63 -7.16 7.52 -12.87
C VAL A 63 -7.28 8.88 -12.17
N LEU A 64 -7.58 8.91 -10.87
CA LEU A 64 -7.66 10.17 -10.09
C LEU A 64 -6.31 10.88 -9.98
N GLN A 65 -5.23 10.10 -9.90
CA GLN A 65 -3.85 10.59 -9.85
C GLN A 65 -3.42 11.15 -11.21
N THR A 66 -3.72 10.44 -12.30
CA THR A 66 -3.41 10.87 -13.68
C THR A 66 -4.27 12.05 -14.13
N ALA A 67 -5.54 12.12 -13.73
CA ALA A 67 -6.42 13.25 -14.03
C ALA A 67 -6.06 14.53 -13.25
N GLY A 68 -5.07 14.47 -12.35
CA GLY A 68 -4.67 15.60 -11.50
C GLY A 68 -5.68 15.94 -10.40
N GLY A 69 -6.77 15.18 -10.27
CA GLY A 69 -7.83 15.40 -9.28
C GLY A 69 -7.31 15.31 -7.85
N LEU A 70 -6.37 14.40 -7.59
CA LEU A 70 -5.71 14.28 -6.28
C LEU A 70 -4.87 15.54 -5.95
N ASN A 71 -4.18 16.11 -6.93
CA ASN A 71 -3.36 17.31 -6.75
C ASN A 71 -4.23 18.56 -6.48
N VAL A 72 -5.37 18.68 -7.17
CA VAL A 72 -6.34 19.76 -6.95
C VAL A 72 -6.95 19.66 -5.54
N MET A 73 -7.37 18.47 -5.10
CA MET A 73 -7.87 18.27 -3.73
C MET A 73 -6.81 18.64 -2.68
N MET A 74 -5.56 18.27 -2.91
CA MET A 74 -4.46 18.59 -1.99
C MET A 74 -4.17 20.09 -1.92
N GLN A 75 -4.19 20.80 -3.05
CA GLN A 75 -4.01 22.26 -3.09
C GLN A 75 -5.17 23.00 -2.39
N TYR A 76 -6.40 22.51 -2.54
CA TYR A 76 -7.55 23.07 -1.81
C TYR A 76 -7.42 22.85 -0.30
N ALA A 77 -7.02 21.64 0.12
CA ALA A 77 -6.74 21.34 1.52
C ALA A 77 -5.63 22.24 2.09
N GLU A 78 -4.53 22.45 1.33
CA GLU A 78 -3.44 23.33 1.76
C GLU A 78 -3.87 24.80 1.88
N ARG A 79 -4.66 25.31 0.93
CA ARG A 79 -5.21 26.67 0.97
C ARG A 79 -6.18 26.87 2.15
N LEU A 80 -6.99 25.86 2.47
CA LEU A 80 -7.90 25.88 3.62
C LEU A 80 -7.11 25.87 4.95
N LEU A 81 -6.07 25.04 5.02
CA LEU A 81 -5.22 24.90 6.21
C LEU A 81 -4.36 26.15 6.48
N ARG A 82 -3.88 26.82 5.42
CA ARG A 82 -3.18 28.11 5.52
C ARG A 82 -4.06 29.26 6.03
N ARG A 83 -5.39 29.16 5.85
CA ARG A 83 -6.35 30.19 6.32
C ARG A 83 -6.65 30.11 7.83
N HIS A 84 -6.50 28.94 8.46
CA HIS A 84 -6.67 28.74 9.91
C HIS A 84 -5.47 28.00 10.54
N PRO A 85 -4.31 28.67 10.69
CA PRO A 85 -3.05 28.07 11.13
C PRO A 85 -3.04 27.57 12.59
N GLN A 86 -4.06 27.91 13.40
CA GLN A 86 -4.13 27.49 14.80
C GLN A 86 -4.80 26.12 15.03
N HIS A 87 -5.46 25.54 14.02
CA HIS A 87 -6.12 24.22 14.14
C HIS A 87 -5.34 23.08 13.46
N ILE A 88 -4.07 23.28 13.11
CA ILE A 88 -3.24 22.26 12.45
C ILE A 88 -3.03 21.04 13.36
N THR A 89 -2.87 21.25 14.67
CA THR A 89 -2.66 20.15 15.66
C THR A 89 -3.94 19.39 16.02
N LEU A 90 -5.13 19.97 15.76
CA LEU A 90 -6.44 19.32 15.96
C LEU A 90 -6.95 18.65 14.68
N LEU A 91 -6.68 19.24 13.50
CA LEU A 91 -7.01 18.64 12.22
C LEU A 91 -6.05 17.50 11.85
N ALA A 92 -4.78 17.55 12.24
CA ALA A 92 -3.83 16.48 11.97
C ALA A 92 -4.27 15.10 12.53
N PRO A 93 -4.72 14.97 13.80
CA PRO A 93 -5.29 13.72 14.27
C PRO A 93 -6.66 13.44 13.64
N PHE A 94 -7.55 14.42 13.44
CA PHE A 94 -8.86 14.13 12.85
C PHE A 94 -8.77 13.58 11.42
N THR A 95 -7.92 14.14 10.56
CA THR A 95 -7.68 13.60 9.22
C THR A 95 -6.95 12.25 9.27
N THR A 96 -6.07 12.06 10.24
CA THR A 96 -5.36 10.78 10.45
C THR A 96 -6.27 9.68 10.97
N TRP A 97 -7.24 9.97 11.85
CA TRP A 97 -8.18 8.98 12.40
C TRP A 97 -9.31 8.65 11.42
N THR A 98 -9.77 9.61 10.60
CA THR A 98 -10.75 9.31 9.54
C THR A 98 -10.11 8.61 8.32
N ALA A 99 -8.79 8.70 8.16
CA ALA A 99 -8.01 8.03 7.11
C ALA A 99 -7.05 6.94 7.66
N ASP A 100 -7.25 6.52 8.92
CA ASP A 100 -6.39 5.71 9.80
C ASP A 100 -5.04 5.20 9.22
N LEU A 101 -3.94 5.83 9.67
CA LEU A 101 -2.59 5.26 9.82
C LEU A 101 -1.73 4.98 8.55
N PRO A 102 -1.21 6.00 7.82
CA PRO A 102 0.26 6.19 7.83
C PRO A 102 0.75 7.56 7.31
N VAL A 103 1.01 8.58 8.15
CA VAL A 103 2.03 9.59 7.79
C VAL A 103 2.83 9.99 9.01
N ARG A 104 4.02 9.39 9.12
CA ARG A 104 5.13 9.89 9.92
C ARG A 104 5.49 11.29 9.40
N TYR A 105 5.03 12.34 10.09
CA TYR A 105 5.53 13.71 9.88
C TYR A 105 7.04 13.74 10.18
N ARG A 106 7.86 13.69 9.13
CA ARG A 106 9.29 14.01 9.18
C ARG A 106 9.44 15.48 8.76
N PRO A 107 9.81 16.40 9.66
CA PRO A 107 10.05 17.77 9.25
C PRO A 107 11.43 17.89 8.60
N ARG A 108 11.51 18.84 7.66
CA ARG A 108 12.70 19.45 7.03
C ARG A 108 13.34 18.74 5.84
N GLY A 109 13.41 19.49 4.75
CA GLY A 109 14.42 19.34 3.71
C GLY A 109 13.92 19.75 2.34
N LEU A 110 13.81 21.05 2.09
CA LEU A 110 13.92 21.61 0.74
C LEU A 110 15.11 20.98 0.02
N HIS A 111 14.89 20.28 -1.09
CA HIS A 111 15.77 20.35 -2.25
C HIS A 111 15.06 19.73 -3.47
N HIS A 112 14.83 20.59 -4.46
CA HIS A 112 14.80 20.30 -5.90
C HIS A 112 14.76 18.82 -6.30
N VAL A 113 13.65 18.40 -6.92
CA VAL A 113 13.72 17.40 -8.00
C VAL A 113 12.98 17.99 -9.21
N PRO A 114 13.67 18.18 -10.34
CA PRO A 114 13.14 18.80 -11.54
C PRO A 114 12.23 17.84 -12.30
N ASN A 115 11.36 18.43 -13.11
CA ASN A 115 10.55 17.78 -14.13
C ASN A 115 11.37 16.73 -14.90
N HIS A 116 10.94 15.46 -14.85
CA HIS A 116 11.10 14.53 -15.96
C HIS A 116 10.05 13.42 -15.84
N PHE A 117 9.29 13.28 -16.94
CA PHE A 117 8.18 12.36 -17.25
C PHE A 117 6.80 12.73 -16.71
#